data_AF-A0A7V9NW68-F1
#
_entry.id   AF-A0A7V9NW68-F1
#
_cell.length_a   1.000
_cell.length_b   1.000
_cell.length_c   1.000
_cell.angle_alpha   90.00
_cell.angle_beta   90.00
_cell.angle_gamma   90.00
#
_symmetry.space_group_name_H-M   'P 1'
#
loop_
_entity.id
_entity.type
_entity.pdbx_description
1 polymer ?
#
loop_
_entity_poly.entity_id
_entity_poly.type
_entity_poly.pdbx_seq_one_letter_code
_entity_poly.pdbx_strand_id
1 'polypeptide(L)'
;MKKLAAYFFTEYNLSIQTLRFKQLLYLFIVLKVIYWLAYYDLYFGEHAIAYARPYSLGAIKDLAFLLYNHAEPNFGYAFIFGTLLFLSLSYFLKKIPFIFEFTVWLLVINIHNKIYPTLTGGDLLLNQFLFFNCFLSKTFNTNLSLPNEVLKCLHNFAVVAILIQIQLVYLIAGIAKLNSSDWLAGTAINELSRIEHFNLFSGPLFKNTIINCCINFIVLFYQLLFPVLIRIQKIKKPLLILGIAMHLYISFVTGLVSFGLIMIIAYVYFWPIKKQAI
;
A
#
# COMPACT_ATOMS: atom_id res chain seq x y z
N MET A 1 23.89 17.56 11.17
CA MET A 1 23.86 17.63 9.69
C MET A 1 24.69 16.54 9.01
N LYS A 2 25.99 16.38 9.30
CA LYS A 2 26.86 15.35 8.64
C LYS A 2 26.32 13.91 8.70
N LYS A 3 25.76 13.47 9.84
CA LYS A 3 25.19 12.10 10.00
C LYS A 3 23.92 11.87 9.17
N LEU A 4 23.08 12.90 8.98
CA LEU A 4 21.83 12.78 8.22
C LEU A 4 22.13 12.70 6.73
N ALA A 5 23.01 13.58 6.22
CA ALA A 5 23.47 13.51 4.84
C ALA A 5 24.15 12.17 4.54
N ALA A 6 24.98 11.66 5.46
CA ALA A 6 25.62 10.36 5.29
C ALA A 6 24.63 9.22 5.04
N TYR A 7 23.47 9.20 5.72
CA TYR A 7 22.45 8.16 5.52
C TYR A 7 22.01 8.00 4.05
N PHE A 8 21.95 9.10 3.29
CA PHE A 8 21.48 9.09 1.90
C PHE A 8 22.57 8.68 0.89
N PHE A 9 23.84 8.83 1.23
CA PHE A 9 24.95 8.67 0.28
C PHE A 9 25.94 7.54 0.62
N THR A 10 25.93 6.95 1.82
CA THR A 10 26.91 5.92 2.20
C THR A 10 26.65 4.57 1.53
N GLU A 11 25.49 3.96 1.78
CA GLU A 11 25.11 2.65 1.24
C GLU A 11 23.64 2.66 0.82
N TYR A 12 23.23 1.65 0.05
CA TYR A 12 21.81 1.40 -0.21
C TYR A 12 21.19 0.74 1.03
N ASN A 13 20.33 1.47 1.73
CA ASN A 13 19.71 0.98 2.95
C ASN A 13 18.55 0.02 2.64
N LEU A 14 18.41 -1.04 3.43
CA LEU A 14 17.28 -1.98 3.32
C LEU A 14 17.13 -2.58 1.91
N SER A 15 18.24 -2.89 1.24
CA SER A 15 18.27 -3.45 -0.12
C SER A 15 17.50 -4.77 -0.26
N ILE A 16 17.65 -5.69 0.69
CA ILE A 16 16.93 -6.97 0.68
C ILE A 16 15.43 -6.74 0.85
N GLN A 17 15.03 -5.90 1.80
CA GLN A 17 13.63 -5.51 2.02
C GLN A 17 13.05 -4.88 0.76
N THR A 18 13.80 -4.00 0.10
CA THR A 18 13.39 -3.35 -1.14
C THR A 18 13.09 -4.36 -2.25
N LEU A 19 13.97 -5.35 -2.45
CA LEU A 19 13.73 -6.40 -3.44
C LEU A 19 12.49 -7.23 -3.12
N ARG A 20 12.30 -7.61 -1.85
CA ARG A 20 11.12 -8.38 -1.41
C ARG A 20 9.84 -7.55 -1.53
N PHE A 21 9.89 -6.28 -1.16
CA PHE A 21 8.79 -5.34 -1.28
C PHE A 21 8.36 -5.20 -2.75
N LYS A 22 9.30 -4.98 -3.68
CA LYS A 22 9.01 -4.94 -5.12
C LYS A 22 8.32 -6.21 -5.62
N GLN A 23 8.86 -7.37 -5.27
CA GLN A 23 8.28 -8.66 -5.67
C GLN A 23 6.82 -8.82 -5.20
N LEU A 24 6.57 -8.50 -3.93
CA LEU A 24 5.24 -8.59 -3.34
C LEU A 24 4.28 -7.53 -3.89
N LEU A 25 4.77 -6.32 -4.14
CA LEU A 25 3.99 -5.24 -4.75
C LEU A 25 3.57 -5.62 -6.17
N TYR A 26 4.47 -6.21 -6.96
CA TYR A 26 4.15 -6.67 -8.30
C TYR A 26 3.15 -7.83 -8.29
N LEU A 27 3.33 -8.81 -7.39
CA LEU A 27 2.37 -9.89 -7.20
C LEU A 27 0.98 -9.32 -6.86
N PHE A 28 0.92 -8.33 -5.98
CA PHE A 28 -0.33 -7.66 -5.63
C PHE A 28 -0.99 -6.96 -6.83
N ILE A 29 -0.20 -6.28 -7.68
CA ILE A 29 -0.73 -5.68 -8.92
C ILE A 29 -1.26 -6.76 -9.87
N VAL A 30 -0.58 -7.91 -10.01
CA VAL A 30 -1.09 -9.03 -10.83
C VAL A 30 -2.45 -9.51 -10.32
N LEU A 31 -2.61 -9.64 -9.00
CA LEU A 31 -3.91 -9.97 -8.40
C LEU A 31 -4.97 -8.89 -8.69
N LYS A 32 -4.59 -7.61 -8.68
CA LYS A 32 -5.50 -6.50 -9.05
C LYS A 32 -5.87 -6.53 -10.53
N VAL A 33 -4.93 -6.86 -11.42
CA VAL A 33 -5.19 -7.04 -12.86
C VAL A 33 -6.20 -8.16 -13.08
N ILE A 34 -6.01 -9.31 -12.43
CA ILE A 34 -6.98 -10.43 -12.49
C ILE A 34 -8.34 -9.97 -11.98
N TYR A 35 -8.38 -9.22 -10.87
CA TYR A 35 -9.60 -8.69 -10.31
C TYR A 35 -10.32 -7.71 -11.25
N TRP A 36 -9.60 -6.78 -11.87
CA TRP A 36 -10.18 -5.82 -12.82
C TRP A 36 -10.70 -6.51 -14.09
N LEU A 37 -10.04 -7.57 -14.56
CA LEU A 37 -10.52 -8.36 -15.70
C LEU A 37 -11.75 -9.20 -15.33
N ALA A 38 -11.76 -9.82 -14.15
CA ALA A 38 -12.88 -10.64 -13.70
C ALA A 38 -14.18 -9.83 -13.51
N TYR A 39 -14.04 -8.55 -13.12
CA TYR A 39 -15.16 -7.63 -12.91
C TYR A 39 -15.17 -6.48 -13.93
N TYR A 40 -14.68 -6.73 -15.15
CA TYR A 40 -14.49 -5.68 -16.13
C TYR A 40 -15.77 -4.93 -16.47
N ASP A 41 -16.84 -5.65 -16.78
CA ASP A 41 -18.12 -5.05 -17.17
C ASP A 41 -18.72 -4.17 -16.06
N LEU A 42 -18.50 -4.54 -14.80
CA LEU A 42 -18.94 -3.77 -13.64
C LEU A 42 -18.20 -2.44 -13.51
N TYR A 43 -16.92 -2.40 -13.88
CA TYR A 43 -16.03 -1.26 -13.64
C TYR A 43 -15.83 -0.35 -14.86
N PHE A 44 -15.80 -0.93 -16.06
CA PHE A 44 -15.44 -0.26 -17.31
C PHE A 44 -16.45 -0.48 -18.44
N GLY A 45 -17.42 -1.37 -18.25
CA GLY A 45 -18.46 -1.66 -19.25
C GLY A 45 -19.42 -0.50 -19.50
N GLU A 46 -20.30 -0.66 -20.49
CA GLU A 46 -21.31 0.36 -20.84
C GLU A 46 -22.26 0.70 -19.68
N HIS A 47 -22.49 -0.26 -18.78
CA HIS A 47 -23.32 -0.12 -17.59
C HIS A 47 -22.48 -0.11 -16.30
N ALA A 48 -21.24 0.37 -16.38
CA ALA A 48 -20.36 0.46 -15.23
C ALA A 48 -20.98 1.27 -14.08
N ILE A 49 -20.70 0.86 -12.84
CA ILE A 49 -21.21 1.52 -11.64
C ILE A 49 -20.59 2.91 -11.39
N ALA A 50 -19.46 3.19 -12.03
CA ALA A 50 -18.76 4.46 -11.95
C ALA A 50 -19.05 5.30 -13.20
N TYR A 51 -19.90 6.32 -13.07
CA TYR A 51 -20.21 7.23 -14.16
C TYR A 51 -19.09 8.27 -14.33
N ALA A 52 -18.61 8.40 -15.57
CA ALA A 52 -17.65 9.43 -15.93
C ALA A 52 -18.37 10.70 -16.39
N ARG A 53 -18.03 11.84 -15.78
CA ARG A 53 -18.42 13.17 -16.25
C ARG A 53 -17.14 13.91 -16.65
N PRO A 54 -16.69 13.80 -17.92
CA PRO A 54 -15.41 14.35 -18.35
C PRO A 54 -15.37 15.86 -18.09
N TYR A 55 -14.29 16.31 -17.45
CA TYR A 55 -14.03 17.71 -17.15
C TYR A 55 -12.53 17.94 -17.19
N SER A 56 -12.07 18.94 -17.94
CA SER A 56 -10.63 19.24 -18.01
C SER A 56 -10.17 19.89 -16.71
N LEU A 57 -9.12 19.32 -16.12
CA LEU A 57 -8.44 19.82 -14.92
C LEU A 57 -7.11 20.52 -15.28
N GLY A 58 -6.82 20.66 -16.57
CA GLY A 58 -5.58 21.20 -17.11
C GLY A 58 -4.58 20.12 -17.51
N ALA A 59 -3.69 20.45 -18.46
CA ALA A 59 -2.88 19.48 -19.21
C ALA A 59 -2.13 18.44 -18.36
N ILE A 60 -1.53 18.85 -17.23
CA ILE A 60 -0.76 17.93 -16.37
C ILE A 60 -1.68 17.02 -15.55
N LYS A 61 -2.78 17.55 -15.03
CA LYS A 61 -3.72 16.78 -14.20
C LYS A 61 -4.51 15.79 -15.05
N ASP A 62 -4.85 16.18 -16.28
CA ASP A 62 -5.58 15.35 -17.23
C ASP A 62 -4.84 14.04 -17.57
N LEU A 63 -3.50 13.98 -17.41
CA LEU A 63 -2.71 12.74 -17.56
C LEU A 63 -3.11 11.65 -16.56
N ALA A 64 -3.63 12.01 -15.39
CA ALA A 64 -4.11 11.05 -14.39
C ALA A 64 -5.58 10.62 -14.62
N PHE A 65 -6.28 11.25 -15.57
CA PHE A 65 -7.71 11.05 -15.84
C PHE A 65 -7.98 10.67 -17.30
N LEU A 66 -6.98 10.21 -18.05
CA LEU A 66 -7.11 9.78 -19.44
C LEU A 66 -8.20 8.71 -19.58
N LEU A 67 -8.17 7.67 -18.75
CA LEU A 67 -9.19 6.62 -18.79
C LEU A 67 -10.57 7.11 -18.32
N TYR A 68 -10.61 8.02 -17.33
CA TYR A 68 -11.84 8.64 -16.85
C TYR A 68 -12.53 9.45 -17.95
N ASN A 69 -11.77 10.24 -18.70
CA ASN A 69 -12.28 11.16 -19.72
C ASN A 69 -12.70 10.48 -21.03
N HIS A 70 -12.35 9.21 -21.25
CA HIS A 70 -12.79 8.43 -22.40
C HIS A 70 -14.06 7.61 -22.10
N ALA A 71 -15.01 7.66 -23.02
CA ALA A 71 -16.29 6.98 -22.93
C ALA A 71 -16.25 5.52 -23.43
N GLU A 72 -15.26 5.15 -24.24
CA GLU A 72 -15.21 3.81 -24.85
C GLU A 72 -14.88 2.72 -23.82
N PRO A 73 -15.74 1.71 -23.63
CA PRO A 73 -15.51 0.62 -22.69
C PRO A 73 -14.21 -0.13 -22.96
N ASN A 74 -13.85 -0.34 -24.23
CA ASN A 74 -12.67 -1.13 -24.61
C ASN A 74 -11.34 -0.47 -24.25
N PHE A 75 -11.34 0.83 -23.97
CA PHE A 75 -10.12 1.56 -23.63
C PHE A 75 -9.52 1.09 -22.28
N GLY A 76 -10.33 0.56 -21.37
CA GLY A 76 -9.87 -0.01 -20.10
C GLY A 76 -8.91 -1.19 -20.28
N TYR A 77 -9.15 -2.07 -21.27
CA TYR A 77 -8.27 -3.20 -21.57
C TYR A 77 -6.84 -2.74 -21.90
N ALA A 78 -6.68 -1.62 -22.62
CA ALA A 78 -5.36 -1.08 -22.94
C ALA A 78 -4.58 -0.70 -21.68
N PHE A 79 -5.25 -0.11 -20.68
CA PHE A 79 -4.62 0.24 -19.40
C PHE A 79 -4.28 -1.00 -18.56
N ILE A 80 -5.17 -1.98 -18.52
CA ILE A 80 -4.97 -3.22 -17.74
C ILE A 80 -3.83 -4.06 -18.35
N PHE A 81 -3.88 -4.35 -19.65
CA PHE A 81 -2.82 -5.11 -20.33
C PHE A 81 -1.52 -4.32 -20.42
N GLY A 82 -1.57 -3.00 -20.58
CA GLY A 82 -0.40 -2.12 -20.47
C GLY A 82 0.25 -2.22 -19.09
N THR A 83 -0.54 -2.25 -18.02
CA THR A 83 -0.03 -2.42 -16.65
C THR A 83 0.71 -3.75 -16.53
N LEU A 84 0.12 -4.85 -17.01
CA LEU A 84 0.74 -6.17 -16.97
C LEU A 84 2.04 -6.24 -17.81
N LEU A 85 2.05 -5.61 -19.00
CA LEU A 85 3.22 -5.53 -19.87
C LEU A 85 4.39 -4.80 -19.19
N PHE A 86 4.17 -3.56 -18.74
CA PHE A 86 5.24 -2.76 -18.12
C PHE A 86 5.69 -3.31 -16.77
N LEU A 87 4.79 -3.95 -16.02
CA LEU A 87 5.13 -4.69 -14.81
C LEU A 87 6.05 -5.88 -15.12
N SER A 88 5.74 -6.64 -16.17
CA SER A 88 6.55 -7.79 -16.60
C SER A 88 7.93 -7.33 -17.06
N LEU A 89 8.01 -6.25 -17.84
CA LEU A 89 9.27 -5.63 -18.24
C LEU A 89 10.08 -5.19 -17.01
N SER A 90 9.46 -4.55 -16.02
CA SER A 90 10.11 -4.13 -14.76
C SER A 90 10.62 -5.33 -13.93
N TYR A 91 9.90 -6.46 -13.97
CA TYR A 91 10.29 -7.68 -13.28
C TYR A 91 11.48 -8.39 -13.95
N PHE A 92 11.48 -8.57 -15.27
CA PHE A 92 12.52 -9.34 -15.96
C PHE A 92 13.79 -8.53 -16.26
N LEU A 93 13.67 -7.23 -16.50
CA LEU A 93 14.83 -6.41 -16.83
C LEU A 93 15.66 -6.12 -15.56
N LYS A 94 16.97 -6.30 -15.68
CA LYS A 94 17.93 -6.07 -14.58
C LYS A 94 18.11 -4.59 -14.29
N LYS A 95 18.19 -3.77 -15.35
CA LYS A 95 18.18 -2.30 -15.26
C LYS A 95 16.73 -1.84 -15.43
N ILE A 96 16.13 -1.37 -14.36
CA ILE A 96 14.81 -0.77 -14.42
C ILE A 96 15.00 0.68 -14.89
N PRO A 97 14.54 1.08 -16.09
CA PRO A 97 14.37 2.50 -16.35
C PRO A 97 13.21 2.96 -15.45
N PHE A 98 13.45 3.99 -14.64
CA PHE A 98 12.43 4.74 -13.89
C PHE A 98 11.11 4.89 -14.66
N ILE A 99 11.23 5.06 -15.99
CA ILE A 99 10.14 5.13 -16.96
C ILE A 99 9.14 3.96 -16.83
N PHE A 100 9.57 2.71 -16.70
CA PHE A 100 8.60 1.58 -16.64
C PHE A 100 7.82 1.56 -15.35
N GLU A 101 8.47 1.83 -14.22
CA GLU A 101 7.79 1.93 -12.91
C GLU A 101 6.84 3.12 -12.88
N PHE A 102 7.28 4.25 -13.44
CA PHE A 102 6.46 5.45 -13.57
C PHE A 102 5.25 5.21 -14.47
N THR A 103 5.42 4.50 -15.59
CA THR A 103 4.32 4.11 -16.47
C THR A 103 3.35 3.17 -15.75
N VAL A 104 3.82 2.17 -14.99
CA VAL A 104 2.94 1.33 -14.17
C VAL A 104 2.14 2.17 -13.18
N TRP A 105 2.79 3.09 -12.47
CA TRP A 105 2.11 4.01 -11.55
C TRP A 105 1.06 4.87 -12.27
N LEU A 106 1.40 5.43 -13.44
CA LEU A 106 0.50 6.27 -14.24
C LEU A 106 -0.71 5.48 -14.77
N LEU A 107 -0.52 4.22 -15.16
CA LEU A 107 -1.62 3.37 -15.62
C LEU A 107 -2.54 2.99 -14.46
N VAL A 108 -1.98 2.61 -13.30
CA VAL A 108 -2.76 2.24 -12.12
C VAL A 108 -3.53 3.44 -11.55
N ILE A 109 -2.93 4.64 -11.51
CA ILE A 109 -3.66 5.83 -11.03
C ILE A 109 -4.83 6.20 -11.97
N ASN A 110 -4.67 6.00 -13.29
CA ASN A 110 -5.77 6.20 -14.25
C ASN A 110 -6.89 5.19 -14.05
N ILE A 111 -6.56 3.91 -13.85
CA ILE A 111 -7.53 2.86 -13.50
C ILE A 111 -8.27 3.24 -12.22
N HIS A 112 -7.55 3.59 -11.16
CA HIS A 112 -8.13 3.99 -9.88
C HIS A 112 -9.02 5.24 -9.99
N ASN A 113 -8.63 6.25 -10.76
CA ASN A 113 -9.47 7.43 -10.96
C ASN A 113 -10.76 7.11 -11.74
N LYS A 114 -10.71 6.17 -12.69
CA LYS A 114 -11.93 5.69 -13.39
C LYS A 114 -12.91 5.03 -12.42
N ILE A 115 -12.41 4.18 -11.53
CA ILE A 115 -13.22 3.38 -10.59
C ILE A 115 -13.25 3.97 -9.17
N TYR A 116 -13.00 5.27 -9.01
CA TYR A 116 -12.79 5.90 -7.71
C TYR A 116 -13.81 5.53 -6.61
N PRO A 117 -15.15 5.47 -6.89
CA PRO A 117 -16.15 5.13 -5.87
C PRO A 117 -16.00 3.71 -5.28
N THR A 118 -15.26 2.84 -5.95
CA THR A 118 -15.11 1.42 -5.59
C THR A 118 -13.81 1.16 -4.82
N LEU A 119 -12.99 2.19 -4.63
CA LEU A 119 -11.69 2.07 -4.00
C LEU A 119 -11.78 2.03 -2.48
N THR A 120 -10.83 1.34 -1.88
CA THR A 120 -10.60 1.33 -0.43
C THR A 120 -9.36 2.16 -0.08
N GLY A 121 -9.13 2.39 1.22
CA GLY A 121 -7.86 2.98 1.67
C GLY A 121 -6.62 2.20 1.24
N GLY A 122 -6.76 0.91 0.92
CA GLY A 122 -5.68 0.06 0.42
C GLY A 122 -5.21 0.47 -0.97
N ASP A 123 -6.13 0.85 -1.84
CA ASP A 123 -5.84 1.27 -3.22
C ASP A 123 -5.13 2.63 -3.25
N LEU A 124 -5.50 3.52 -2.33
CA LEU A 124 -4.81 4.81 -2.14
C LEU A 124 -3.37 4.60 -1.64
N LEU A 125 -3.17 3.69 -0.69
CA LEU A 125 -1.84 3.34 -0.20
C LEU A 125 -1.00 2.64 -1.28
N LEU A 126 -1.62 1.78 -2.11
CA LEU A 126 -0.98 1.18 -3.28
C LEU A 126 -0.44 2.26 -4.23
N ASN A 127 -1.24 3.28 -4.56
CA ASN A 127 -0.80 4.40 -5.42
C ASN A 127 0.44 5.12 -4.84
N GLN A 128 0.48 5.36 -3.53
CA GLN A 128 1.62 5.98 -2.86
C GLN A 128 2.86 5.09 -2.92
N PHE A 129 2.70 3.79 -2.68
CA PHE A 129 3.79 2.83 -2.76
C PHE A 129 4.33 2.64 -4.17
N LEU A 130 3.47 2.65 -5.19
CA LEU A 130 3.89 2.62 -6.60
C LEU A 130 4.67 3.89 -6.98
N PHE A 131 4.26 5.05 -6.48
CA PHE A 131 5.01 6.29 -6.67
C PHE A 131 6.42 6.18 -6.06
N PHE A 132 6.54 5.78 -4.79
CA PHE A 132 7.85 5.61 -4.15
C PHE A 132 8.68 4.51 -4.83
N ASN A 133 8.02 3.47 -5.35
CA ASN A 133 8.68 2.37 -6.03
C ASN A 133 9.45 2.79 -7.31
N CYS A 134 9.05 3.89 -7.94
CA CYS A 134 9.76 4.49 -9.08
C CYS A 134 11.21 4.86 -8.73
N PHE A 135 11.47 5.21 -7.48
CA PHE A 135 12.77 5.68 -6.99
C PHE A 135 13.59 4.57 -6.31
N LEU A 136 12.99 3.40 -6.07
CA LEU A 136 13.67 2.27 -5.45
C LEU A 136 14.57 1.52 -6.45
N SER A 137 15.85 1.45 -6.16
CA SER A 137 16.80 0.67 -6.95
C SER A 137 16.60 -0.86 -6.80
N LYS A 138 16.81 -1.59 -7.90
CA LYS A 138 16.92 -3.07 -7.96
C LYS A 138 18.37 -3.55 -8.14
N THR A 139 19.23 -2.66 -8.67
CA THR A 139 20.67 -2.89 -8.79
C THR A 139 21.40 -1.91 -7.87
N PHE A 140 22.32 -2.42 -7.07
CA PHE A 140 22.99 -1.66 -6.02
C PHE A 140 24.46 -1.44 -6.40
N ASN A 141 24.70 -0.56 -7.38
CA ASN A 141 26.05 -0.26 -7.84
C ASN A 141 26.75 0.70 -6.85
N THR A 142 27.92 0.31 -6.36
CA THR A 142 28.73 1.08 -5.41
C THR A 142 29.81 1.95 -6.08
N ASN A 143 29.94 1.88 -7.40
CA ASN A 143 30.91 2.70 -8.13
C ASN A 143 30.60 4.19 -7.94
N LEU A 144 31.64 4.95 -7.59
CA LEU A 144 31.57 6.40 -7.40
C LEU A 144 31.38 7.08 -8.77
N SER A 145 30.12 7.36 -9.10
CA SER A 145 29.74 8.19 -10.25
C SER A 145 28.53 9.03 -9.87
N LEU A 146 28.42 10.25 -10.42
CA LEU A 146 27.30 11.15 -10.11
C LEU A 146 25.93 10.49 -10.31
N PRO A 147 25.65 9.74 -11.41
CA PRO A 147 24.38 9.05 -11.57
C PRO A 147 24.11 8.00 -10.48
N ASN A 148 25.13 7.25 -10.05
CA ASN A 148 24.98 6.25 -9.00
C ASN A 148 24.69 6.88 -7.63
N GLU A 149 25.32 8.02 -7.31
CA GLU A 149 25.04 8.74 -6.06
C GLU A 149 23.62 9.31 -6.03
N VAL A 150 23.13 9.84 -7.16
CA VAL A 150 21.74 10.29 -7.28
C VAL A 150 20.77 9.13 -7.10
N LEU A 151 21.01 7.98 -7.76
CA LEU A 151 20.17 6.79 -7.60
C LEU A 151 20.15 6.28 -6.16
N LYS A 152 21.31 6.27 -5.48
CA LYS A 152 21.43 5.90 -4.08
C LYS A 152 20.66 6.85 -3.16
N CYS A 153 20.77 8.16 -3.39
CA CYS A 153 20.02 9.17 -2.66
C CYS A 153 18.51 8.99 -2.84
N LEU A 154 18.04 8.86 -4.09
CA LEU A 154 16.62 8.64 -4.41
C LEU A 154 16.07 7.36 -3.79
N HIS A 155 16.84 6.28 -3.83
CA HIS A 155 16.47 5.03 -3.18
C HIS A 155 16.32 5.21 -1.66
N ASN A 156 17.33 5.77 -1.00
CA ASN A 156 17.31 5.97 0.45
C ASN A 156 16.19 6.93 0.87
N PHE A 157 15.88 7.95 0.06
CA PHE A 157 14.73 8.83 0.25
C PHE A 157 13.42 8.07 0.16
N ALA A 158 13.22 7.24 -0.88
CA ALA A 158 12.01 6.45 -1.03
C ALA A 158 11.83 5.42 0.10
N VAL A 159 12.91 4.81 0.57
CA VAL A 159 12.89 3.93 1.76
C VAL A 159 12.38 4.68 2.99
N VAL A 160 12.92 5.87 3.26
CA VAL A 160 12.47 6.70 4.39
C VAL A 160 11.02 7.14 4.21
N ALA A 161 10.62 7.54 2.99
CA ALA A 161 9.26 7.95 2.68
C ALA A 161 8.26 6.81 2.96
N ILE A 162 8.55 5.57 2.57
CA ILE A 162 7.70 4.41 2.86
C ILE A 162 7.62 4.15 4.36
N LEU A 163 8.75 4.17 5.08
CA LEU A 163 8.79 3.98 6.53
C LEU A 163 7.96 5.03 7.28
N ILE A 164 8.04 6.31 6.85
CA ILE A 164 7.26 7.40 7.43
C ILE A 164 5.79 7.26 7.06
N GLN A 165 5.47 6.95 5.80
CA GLN A 165 4.09 6.78 5.32
C GLN A 165 3.33 5.75 6.17
N ILE A 166 3.95 4.60 6.47
CA ILE A 166 3.31 3.55 7.27
C ILE A 166 3.10 4.01 8.73
N GLN A 167 4.07 4.72 9.31
CA GLN A 167 3.93 5.30 10.65
C GLN A 167 2.81 6.34 10.71
N LEU A 168 2.68 7.18 9.67
CA LEU A 168 1.62 8.19 9.57
C LEU A 168 0.24 7.55 9.40
N VAL A 169 0.11 6.52 8.56
CA VAL A 169 -1.15 5.77 8.42
C VAL A 169 -1.65 5.28 9.78
N TYR A 170 -0.76 4.71 10.59
CA TYR A 170 -1.12 4.28 11.94
C TYR A 170 -1.46 5.42 12.89
N LEU A 171 -0.61 6.45 12.95
CA LEU A 171 -0.80 7.55 13.87
C LEU A 171 -2.10 8.31 13.58
N ILE A 172 -2.37 8.61 12.31
CA ILE A 172 -3.58 9.31 11.90
C ILE A 172 -4.82 8.44 12.17
N ALA A 173 -4.75 7.13 11.88
CA ALA A 173 -5.84 6.21 12.18
C ALA A 173 -6.12 6.09 13.68
N GLY A 174 -5.09 6.16 14.53
CA GLY A 174 -5.22 6.18 15.98
C GLY A 174 -5.81 7.49 16.51
N ILE A 175 -5.32 8.64 16.03
CA ILE A 175 -5.86 9.97 16.39
C ILE A 175 -7.32 10.09 15.97
N ALA A 176 -7.68 9.62 14.78
CA ALA A 176 -9.07 9.61 14.32
C ALA A 176 -9.98 8.82 15.26
N LYS A 177 -9.49 7.72 15.87
CA LYS A 177 -10.24 6.94 16.85
C LYS A 177 -10.35 7.62 18.22
N LEU A 178 -9.37 8.42 18.62
CA LEU A 178 -9.48 9.24 19.84
C LEU A 178 -10.61 10.27 19.75
N ASN A 179 -10.99 10.68 18.53
CA ASN A 179 -12.11 11.59 18.30
C ASN A 179 -13.47 10.87 18.22
N SER A 180 -13.53 9.56 18.46
CA SER A 180 -14.75 8.76 18.43
C SER A 180 -15.13 8.29 19.83
N SER A 181 -16.37 8.54 20.24
CA SER A 181 -16.92 8.10 21.52
C SER A 181 -16.85 6.58 21.70
N ASP A 182 -17.11 5.82 20.65
CA ASP A 182 -17.20 4.36 20.72
C ASP A 182 -15.84 3.70 20.97
N TRP A 183 -14.79 4.26 20.37
CA TRP A 183 -13.43 3.78 20.58
C TRP A 183 -12.93 4.11 21.99
N LEU A 184 -13.28 5.28 22.52
CA LEU A 184 -12.95 5.66 23.90
C LEU A 184 -13.75 4.84 24.93
N ALA A 185 -15.01 4.53 24.63
CA ALA A 185 -15.89 3.73 25.47
C ALA A 185 -15.57 2.22 25.43
N GLY A 186 -14.72 1.76 24.51
CA GLY A 186 -14.40 0.34 24.36
C GLY A 186 -15.45 -0.47 23.59
N THR A 187 -16.42 0.18 22.96
CA THR A 187 -17.58 -0.46 22.33
C THR A 187 -17.44 -0.64 20.82
N ALA A 188 -16.52 0.09 20.15
CA ALA A 188 -16.46 0.11 18.69
C ALA A 188 -16.31 -1.27 18.05
N ILE A 189 -15.42 -2.13 18.56
CA ILE A 189 -15.26 -3.50 18.04
C ILE A 189 -16.51 -4.35 18.25
N ASN A 190 -17.21 -4.17 19.36
CA ASN A 190 -18.46 -4.89 19.65
C ASN A 190 -19.60 -4.45 18.74
N GLU A 191 -19.67 -3.17 18.38
CA GLU A 191 -20.66 -2.67 17.42
C GLU A 191 -20.31 -3.11 16.00
N LEU A 192 -19.04 -3.01 15.59
CA LEU A 192 -18.58 -3.47 14.29
C LEU A 192 -18.85 -4.96 14.07
N SER A 193 -18.67 -5.81 15.09
CA SER A 193 -18.91 -7.26 14.96
C SER A 193 -20.38 -7.63 14.77
N ARG A 194 -21.31 -6.70 15.04
CA ARG A 194 -22.77 -6.88 14.87
C ARG A 194 -23.26 -6.42 13.50
N ILE A 195 -22.44 -5.70 12.73
CA ILE A 195 -22.81 -5.28 11.37
C ILE A 195 -22.60 -6.47 10.43
N GLU A 196 -23.69 -7.10 9.99
CA GLU A 196 -23.66 -8.30 9.14
C GLU A 196 -22.82 -8.11 7.88
N HIS A 197 -22.87 -6.90 7.28
CA HIS A 197 -22.11 -6.58 6.08
C HIS A 197 -20.58 -6.57 6.27
N PHE A 198 -20.09 -6.36 7.50
CA PHE A 198 -18.67 -6.31 7.83
C PHE A 198 -18.21 -7.50 8.67
N ASN A 199 -19.03 -8.54 8.78
CA ASN A 199 -18.67 -9.74 9.52
C ASN A 199 -19.08 -11.01 8.77
N LEU A 200 -18.15 -11.52 7.95
CA LEU A 200 -18.33 -12.78 7.23
C LEU A 200 -18.48 -14.01 8.13
N PHE A 201 -18.14 -13.90 9.43
CA PHE A 201 -18.18 -14.99 10.40
C PHE A 201 -18.98 -14.59 11.65
N SER A 202 -20.28 -14.88 11.68
CA SER A 202 -21.18 -14.58 12.80
C SER A 202 -21.08 -15.58 13.98
N GLY A 203 -19.85 -16.00 14.34
CA GLY A 203 -19.60 -16.98 15.40
C GLY A 203 -19.76 -16.43 16.83
N PRO A 204 -19.98 -17.28 17.84
CA PRO A 204 -20.22 -16.87 19.24
C PRO A 204 -19.04 -16.13 19.89
N LEU A 205 -17.81 -16.37 19.41
CA LEU A 205 -16.60 -15.68 19.87
C LEU A 205 -16.65 -14.16 19.61
N PHE A 206 -17.37 -13.74 18.56
CA PHE A 206 -17.55 -12.33 18.19
C PHE A 206 -18.65 -11.62 18.99
N LYS A 207 -19.39 -12.34 19.83
CA LYS A 207 -20.44 -11.82 20.71
C LYS A 207 -19.97 -11.59 22.15
N ASN A 208 -18.70 -11.86 22.47
CA ASN A 208 -18.16 -11.65 23.82
C ASN A 208 -17.71 -10.20 24.02
N THR A 209 -18.48 -9.43 24.79
CA THR A 209 -18.24 -8.01 25.05
C THR A 209 -16.88 -7.72 25.71
N ILE A 210 -16.41 -8.59 26.61
CA ILE A 210 -15.13 -8.40 27.31
C ILE A 210 -13.97 -8.55 26.33
N ILE A 211 -13.99 -9.60 25.51
CA ILE A 211 -12.96 -9.84 24.49
C ILE A 211 -12.95 -8.68 23.48
N ASN A 212 -14.12 -8.25 23.00
CA ASN A 212 -14.24 -7.13 22.06
C ASN A 212 -13.69 -5.82 22.65
N CYS A 213 -13.96 -5.54 23.93
CA CYS A 213 -13.41 -4.38 24.63
C CYS A 213 -11.88 -4.45 24.73
N CYS A 214 -11.32 -5.61 25.09
CA CYS A 214 -9.87 -5.80 25.09
C CYS A 214 -9.25 -5.57 23.70
N ILE A 215 -9.84 -6.15 22.65
CA ILE A 215 -9.38 -5.96 21.27
C ILE A 215 -9.46 -4.48 20.87
N ASN A 216 -10.54 -3.79 21.23
CA ASN A 216 -10.71 -2.35 20.97
C ASN A 216 -9.51 -1.54 21.47
N PHE A 217 -9.15 -1.71 22.74
CA PHE A 217 -8.03 -0.99 23.32
C PHE A 217 -6.68 -1.48 22.77
N ILE A 218 -6.50 -2.78 22.49
CA ILE A 218 -5.31 -3.29 21.82
C ILE A 218 -5.11 -2.59 20.48
N VAL A 219 -6.15 -2.49 19.65
CA VAL A 219 -6.11 -1.80 18.35
C VAL A 219 -5.76 -0.33 18.54
N LEU A 220 -6.40 0.36 19.48
CA LEU A 220 -6.16 1.78 19.73
C LEU A 220 -4.71 2.05 20.16
N PHE A 221 -4.22 1.32 21.16
CA PHE A 221 -2.84 1.45 21.63
C PHE A 221 -1.84 1.03 20.57
N TYR A 222 -2.12 -0.04 19.81
CA TYR A 222 -1.27 -0.48 18.70
C TYR A 222 -1.06 0.66 17.71
N GLN A 223 -2.14 1.28 17.23
CA GLN A 223 -2.06 2.32 16.19
C GLN A 223 -1.35 3.59 16.69
N LEU A 224 -1.66 4.04 17.91
CA LEU A 224 -1.03 5.24 18.50
C LEU A 224 0.45 5.02 18.81
N LEU A 225 0.81 3.85 19.33
CA LEU A 225 2.16 3.56 19.79
C LEU A 225 3.07 2.96 18.71
N PHE A 226 2.53 2.51 17.57
CA PHE A 226 3.31 1.89 16.50
C PHE A 226 4.56 2.69 16.10
N PRO A 227 4.51 4.02 15.87
CA PRO A 227 5.70 4.79 15.45
C PRO A 227 6.86 4.76 16.46
N VAL A 228 6.55 4.59 17.75
CA VAL A 228 7.53 4.51 18.83
C VAL A 228 7.98 3.07 19.04
N LEU A 229 7.03 2.13 19.19
CA LEU A 229 7.31 0.74 19.52
C LEU A 229 8.06 0.00 18.42
N ILE A 230 7.83 0.34 17.15
CA ILE A 230 8.48 -0.34 16.02
C ILE A 230 10.01 -0.15 16.00
N ARG A 231 10.52 0.87 16.70
CA ARG A 231 11.96 1.17 16.82
C ARG A 231 12.67 0.29 17.85
N ILE A 232 11.92 -0.29 18.78
CA ILE A 232 12.46 -1.10 19.87
C ILE A 232 12.69 -2.55 19.37
N GLN A 233 13.95 -2.95 19.25
CA GLN A 233 14.34 -4.21 18.60
C GLN A 233 13.69 -5.46 19.24
N LYS A 234 13.55 -5.48 20.57
CA LYS A 234 12.99 -6.63 21.31
C LYS A 234 11.50 -6.87 21.03
N ILE A 235 10.73 -5.81 20.79
CA ILE A 235 9.28 -5.89 20.59
C ILE A 235 8.86 -5.81 19.11
N LYS A 236 9.76 -5.36 18.24
CA LYS A 236 9.50 -5.18 16.79
C LYS A 236 8.87 -6.41 16.15
N LYS A 237 9.45 -7.60 16.34
CA LYS A 237 8.93 -8.84 15.73
C LYS A 237 7.53 -9.22 16.27
N PRO A 238 7.31 -9.29 17.60
CA PRO A 238 5.96 -9.46 18.16
C PRO A 238 4.93 -8.42 17.65
N LEU A 239 5.32 -7.15 17.60
CA LEU A 239 4.47 -6.05 17.12
C LEU A 239 4.05 -6.23 15.66
N LEU A 240 4.97 -6.69 14.81
CA LEU A 240 4.67 -6.98 13.39
C LEU A 240 3.76 -8.21 13.26
N ILE A 241 3.95 -9.26 14.06
CA ILE A 241 3.08 -10.44 14.05
C ILE A 241 1.65 -10.06 14.45
N LEU A 242 1.49 -9.30 15.53
CA LEU A 242 0.18 -8.76 15.93
C LEU A 242 -0.44 -7.93 14.81
N GLY A 243 0.36 -7.07 14.19
CA GLY A 243 -0.06 -6.28 13.04
C GLY A 243 -0.51 -7.11 11.84
N ILE A 244 0.18 -8.22 11.53
CA ILE A 244 -0.20 -9.13 10.45
C ILE A 244 -1.53 -9.79 10.80
N ALA A 245 -1.69 -10.28 12.04
CA ALA A 245 -2.95 -10.87 12.49
C ALA A 245 -4.13 -9.90 12.39
N MET A 246 -3.92 -8.64 12.78
CA MET A 246 -4.93 -7.58 12.63
C MET A 246 -5.31 -7.34 11.16
N HIS A 247 -4.34 -7.31 10.25
CA HIS A 247 -4.63 -7.10 8.82
C HIS A 247 -5.24 -8.32 8.14
N LEU A 248 -4.90 -9.54 8.57
CA LEU A 248 -5.58 -10.74 8.12
C LEU A 248 -7.05 -10.74 8.60
N TYR A 249 -7.31 -10.31 9.83
CA TYR A 249 -8.68 -10.11 10.32
C TYR A 249 -9.43 -9.08 9.46
N ILE A 250 -8.81 -7.94 9.17
CA ILE A 250 -9.42 -6.92 8.30
C ILE A 250 -9.70 -7.49 6.90
N SER A 251 -8.75 -8.21 6.29
CA SER A 251 -8.94 -8.82 4.98
C SER A 251 -10.09 -9.82 4.94
N PHE A 252 -10.09 -10.80 5.86
CA PHE A 252 -10.96 -11.97 5.76
C PHE A 252 -12.26 -11.87 6.56
N VAL A 253 -12.32 -11.03 7.58
CA VAL A 253 -13.55 -10.86 8.40
C VAL A 253 -14.33 -9.64 7.94
N THR A 254 -13.65 -8.51 7.74
CA THR A 254 -14.30 -7.26 7.31
C THR A 254 -14.42 -7.09 5.79
N GLY A 255 -13.80 -7.99 5.02
CA GLY A 255 -13.84 -7.97 3.55
C GLY A 255 -12.92 -6.94 2.88
N LEU A 256 -12.11 -6.19 3.65
CA LEU A 256 -11.19 -5.18 3.12
C LEU A 256 -9.84 -5.80 2.69
N VAL A 257 -9.92 -6.77 1.78
CA VAL A 257 -8.78 -7.60 1.34
C VAL A 257 -7.64 -6.74 0.79
N SER A 258 -7.94 -5.76 -0.08
CA SER A 258 -6.91 -4.90 -0.68
C SER A 258 -6.13 -4.12 0.37
N PHE A 259 -6.81 -3.60 1.40
CA PHE A 259 -6.18 -2.85 2.48
C PHE A 259 -5.33 -3.73 3.39
N GLY A 260 -5.84 -4.87 3.84
CA GLY A 260 -5.07 -5.74 4.72
C GLY A 260 -3.82 -6.30 4.02
N LEU A 261 -3.93 -6.70 2.74
CA LEU A 261 -2.77 -7.21 1.98
C LEU A 261 -1.69 -6.14 1.78
N ILE A 262 -2.03 -4.94 1.34
CA ILE A 262 -1.03 -3.90 1.11
C ILE A 262 -0.31 -3.48 2.40
N MET A 263 -1.02 -3.48 3.54
CA MET A 263 -0.41 -3.22 4.85
C MET A 263 0.55 -4.32 5.28
N ILE A 264 0.22 -5.59 5.01
CA ILE A 264 1.13 -6.73 5.26
C ILE A 264 2.39 -6.61 4.39
N ILE A 265 2.25 -6.25 3.11
CA ILE A 265 3.39 -6.01 2.22
C ILE A 265 4.29 -4.89 2.77
N ALA A 266 3.68 -3.84 3.33
CA ALA A 266 4.40 -2.71 3.92
C ALA A 266 5.33 -3.14 5.09
N TYR A 267 4.95 -4.17 5.86
CA TYR A 267 5.77 -4.67 6.97
C TYR A 267 7.11 -5.27 6.58
N VAL A 268 7.33 -5.59 5.30
CA VAL A 268 8.63 -6.06 4.79
C VAL A 268 9.75 -5.10 5.17
N TYR A 269 9.50 -3.78 5.14
CA TYR A 269 10.49 -2.78 5.51
C TYR A 269 10.86 -2.76 6.99
N PHE A 270 9.96 -3.23 7.85
CA PHE A 270 10.19 -3.30 9.30
C PHE A 270 10.66 -4.68 9.74
N TRP A 271 10.54 -5.70 8.88
CA TRP A 271 10.89 -7.06 9.24
C TRP A 271 12.39 -7.20 9.52
N PRO A 272 12.79 -7.81 10.66
CA PRO A 272 14.19 -8.00 11.00
C PRO A 272 14.81 -9.09 10.11
N ILE A 273 15.29 -8.68 8.94
CA ILE A 273 16.11 -9.53 8.07
C ILE A 273 17.57 -9.40 8.55
N LYS A 274 18.18 -10.51 8.94
CA LYS A 274 19.63 -10.54 9.20
C LYS A 274 20.33 -10.20 7.88
N LYS A 275 21.22 -9.19 7.85
CA LYS A 275 22.13 -8.99 6.71
C LYS A 275 22.88 -10.32 6.52
N GLN A 276 22.57 -11.08 5.48
CA GLN A 276 23.49 -12.11 5.02
C GLN A 276 24.72 -11.36 4.52
N ALA A 277 25.91 -11.75 4.98
CA ALA A 277 27.14 -11.28 4.40
C ALA A 277 27.09 -11.66 2.90
N ILE A 278 27.01 -10.64 2.04
CA ILE A 278 27.20 -10.79 0.60
C ILE A 278 28.70 -10.76 0.36
#